data_AF-A0A3C1A373-F1
#
_entry.id   AF-A0A3C1A373-F1
#
_cell.length_a   1.000
_cell.length_b   1.000
_cell.length_c   1.000
_cell.angle_alpha   90.00
_cell.angle_beta   90.00
_cell.angle_gamma   90.00
#
_symmetry.space_group_name_H-M   'P 1'
#
loop_
_entity.id
_entity.type
_entity.pdbx_description
1 polymer ?
#
loop_
_entity_poly.entity_id
_entity_poly.type
_entity_poly.pdbx_seq_one_letter_code
_entity_poly.pdbx_strand_id
1 'polypeptide(L)'
;MTTLLLRDATLLVTMDEKRREIRGGSILIEGNRIVAVGPTSEVPQEADRVIDARGKMILPGLVNTHHHLYQTLTRCLPATQNAPLFDWLKT
;
A
#
# COMPACT_ATOMS: atom_id res chain seq x y z
N MET A 1 19.97 -1.05 12.55
CA MET A 1 18.51 -1.22 12.45
C MET A 1 18.24 -2.27 11.40
N THR A 2 17.16 -3.06 11.50
CA THR A 2 16.87 -4.11 10.51
C THR A 2 16.53 -3.51 9.15
N THR A 3 17.00 -4.13 8.09
CA THR A 3 16.84 -3.70 6.70
C THR A 3 15.89 -4.63 5.93
N LEU A 4 15.07 -4.04 5.06
CA LEU A 4 14.13 -4.75 4.18
C LEU A 4 14.27 -4.24 2.75
N LEU A 5 14.56 -5.14 1.81
CA LEU A 5 14.57 -4.87 0.39
C LEU A 5 13.34 -5.48 -0.28
N LEU A 6 12.56 -4.66 -0.98
CA LEU A 6 11.58 -5.13 -1.96
C LEU A 6 12.24 -5.01 -3.33
N ARG A 7 12.51 -6.14 -4.00
CA ARG A 7 13.25 -6.14 -5.27
C ARG A 7 12.44 -6.56 -6.48
N ASP A 8 12.76 -6.00 -7.64
CA ASP A 8 12.28 -6.44 -8.96
C ASP A 8 10.76 -6.40 -9.16
N ALA A 9 10.10 -5.36 -8.63
CA ALA A 9 8.68 -5.14 -8.88
C ALA A 9 8.40 -4.97 -10.38
N THR A 10 7.32 -5.57 -10.88
CA THR A 10 6.89 -5.35 -12.27
C THR A 10 6.63 -3.86 -12.53
N LEU A 11 6.04 -3.18 -11.55
CA LEU A 11 5.91 -1.72 -11.55
C LEU A 11 5.99 -1.19 -10.13
N LEU A 12 6.84 -0.19 -9.93
CA LEU A 12 6.93 0.61 -8.70
C LEU A 12 6.43 2.01 -8.99
N VAL A 13 5.28 2.36 -8.40
CA VAL A 13 4.67 3.69 -8.52
C VAL A 13 5.12 4.53 -7.33
N THR A 14 5.82 5.63 -7.56
CA THR A 14 6.43 6.39 -6.45
C THR A 14 5.51 7.47 -5.90
N MET A 15 4.64 8.05 -6.74
CA MET A 15 3.92 9.30 -6.47
C MET A 15 4.84 10.45 -6.02
N ASP A 16 6.12 10.43 -6.40
CA ASP A 16 7.02 11.57 -6.20
C ASP A 16 6.66 12.76 -7.11
N GLU A 17 7.35 13.89 -6.96
CA GLU A 17 7.11 15.12 -7.72
C GLU A 17 7.11 14.91 -9.25
N LYS A 18 7.92 13.97 -9.73
CA LYS A 18 8.05 13.64 -11.15
C LYS A 18 7.07 12.55 -11.59
N ARG A 19 6.23 12.04 -10.68
CA ARG A 19 5.28 10.94 -10.92
C ARG A 19 5.95 9.73 -11.57
N ARG A 20 7.14 9.36 -11.07
CA ARG A 20 7.88 8.23 -11.65
C ARG A 20 7.11 6.92 -11.48
N GLU A 21 7.10 6.15 -12.56
CA GLU A 21 6.70 4.74 -12.60
C GLU A 21 7.88 3.91 -13.07
N ILE A 22 8.41 3.08 -12.19
CA ILE A 22 9.68 2.38 -12.40
C ILE A 22 9.39 0.91 -12.67
N ARG A 23 9.57 0.47 -13.92
CA ARG A 23 9.51 -0.95 -14.29
C ARG A 23 10.77 -1.65 -13.80
N GLY A 24 10.62 -2.81 -13.15
CA GLY A 24 11.76 -3.48 -12.49
C GLY A 24 12.33 -2.64 -11.34
N GLY A 25 11.44 -2.00 -10.56
CA GLY A 25 11.81 -1.09 -9.49
C GLY A 25 12.00 -1.81 -8.15
N SER A 26 12.84 -1.21 -7.29
CA SER A 26 13.14 -1.70 -5.95
C SER A 26 13.06 -0.59 -4.89
N ILE A 27 12.80 -0.99 -3.65
CA ILE A 27 12.80 -0.11 -2.46
C ILE A 27 13.63 -0.75 -1.35
N LEU A 28 14.55 0.02 -0.76
CA LEU A 28 15.24 -0.34 0.48
C LEU A 28 14.65 0.44 1.66
N ILE A 29 14.39 -0.27 2.76
CA ILE A 29 13.82 0.24 3.99
C ILE A 29 14.78 -0.07 5.14
N GLU A 30 15.03 0.93 6.00
CA GLU A 30 15.73 0.77 7.27
C GLU A 30 14.77 1.08 8.42
N GLY A 31 14.50 0.09 9.27
CA GLY A 31 13.50 0.20 10.33
C GLY A 31 12.11 0.52 9.75
N ASN A 32 11.67 1.77 9.92
CA ASN A 32 10.38 2.26 9.43
C ASN A 32 10.49 3.37 8.36
N ARG A 33 11.68 3.56 7.77
CA ARG A 33 11.93 4.61 6.78
C ARG A 33 12.44 4.02 5.48
N ILE A 34 11.92 4.53 4.36
CA ILE A 34 12.44 4.24 3.03
C ILE A 34 13.75 5.03 2.86
N VAL A 35 14.84 4.35 2.50
CA VAL A 35 16.17 4.96 2.33
C VAL A 35 16.64 4.97 0.88
N ALA A 36 16.10 4.11 0.00
CA ALA A 36 16.36 4.13 -1.43
C ALA A 36 15.14 3.67 -2.25
N VAL A 37 14.94 4.30 -3.40
CA VAL A 37 13.85 4.03 -4.36
C VAL A 37 14.40 4.23 -5.77
N GLY A 38 14.36 3.21 -6.61
CA GLY A 38 14.92 3.31 -7.96
C GLY A 38 14.74 2.05 -8.80
N PRO A 39 15.28 2.02 -10.03
CA PRO A 39 15.52 0.77 -10.76
C PRO A 39 16.30 -0.21 -9.88
N THR A 40 16.05 -1.52 -9.98
CA THR A 40 16.76 -2.51 -9.15
C THR A 40 18.28 -2.33 -9.19
N SER A 41 18.85 -2.07 -10.36
CA SER A 41 20.30 -1.87 -10.53
C SER A 41 20.88 -0.69 -9.77
N GLU A 42 20.06 0.26 -9.30
CA GLU A 42 20.48 1.49 -8.61
C GLU A 42 20.19 1.44 -7.10
N VAL A 43 19.58 0.36 -6.60
CA VAL A 43 19.26 0.16 -5.18
C VAL A 43 20.21 -0.89 -4.59
N PRO A 44 20.68 -0.76 -3.34
CA PRO A 44 21.48 -1.81 -2.70
C PRO A 44 20.77 -3.16 -2.69
N GLN A 45 21.50 -4.23 -3.01
CA GLN A 45 20.93 -5.57 -3.23
C GLN A 45 20.98 -6.48 -1.99
N GLU A 46 21.66 -6.05 -0.94
CA GLU A 46 21.79 -6.78 0.32
C GLU A 46 20.93 -6.12 1.41
N ALA A 47 20.18 -6.94 2.15
CA ALA A 47 19.39 -6.55 3.31
C ALA A 47 19.15 -7.77 4.20
N ASP A 48 18.84 -7.54 5.49
CA ASP A 48 18.52 -8.60 6.45
C ASP A 48 17.32 -9.43 5.99
N ARG A 49 16.38 -8.81 5.27
CA ARG A 49 15.25 -9.46 4.63
C ARG A 49 15.05 -8.96 3.21
N VAL A 50 14.88 -9.90 2.27
CA VAL A 50 14.59 -9.60 0.87
C VAL A 50 13.23 -10.19 0.49
N ILE A 51 12.40 -9.40 -0.19
CA ILE A 51 11.14 -9.84 -0.79
C ILE A 51 11.25 -9.66 -2.31
N ASP A 52 11.06 -10.76 -3.03
CA ASP A 52 10.94 -10.76 -4.48
C ASP A 52 9.55 -10.28 -4.91
N ALA A 53 9.50 -9.14 -5.59
CA ALA A 53 8.28 -8.50 -6.06
C ALA A 53 8.01 -8.74 -7.56
N ARG A 54 8.71 -9.66 -8.22
CA ARG A 54 8.41 -10.02 -9.62
C ARG A 54 6.95 -10.45 -9.78
N GLY A 55 6.30 -9.94 -10.81
CA GLY A 55 4.86 -10.15 -11.06
C GLY A 55 3.95 -9.34 -10.13
N LYS A 56 4.49 -8.44 -9.29
CA LYS A 56 3.73 -7.61 -8.36
C LYS A 56 3.91 -6.13 -8.68
N MET A 57 2.96 -5.34 -8.20
CA MET A 57 3.05 -3.88 -8.18
C MET A 57 3.33 -3.39 -6.77
N ILE A 58 4.16 -2.35 -6.65
CA ILE A 58 4.37 -1.61 -5.41
C ILE A 58 3.76 -0.22 -5.56
N LEU A 59 2.92 0.14 -4.60
CA LEU A 59 2.24 1.42 -4.49
C LEU A 59 2.59 2.05 -3.12
N PRO A 60 2.51 3.38 -2.98
CA PRO A 60 2.43 3.98 -1.66
C PRO A 60 1.24 3.40 -0.90
N GLY A 61 1.38 3.25 0.42
CA GLY A 61 0.28 2.76 1.25
C GLY A 61 -0.97 3.62 1.06
N LEU A 62 -2.11 2.98 0.81
CA LEU A 62 -3.38 3.69 0.67
C LEU A 62 -3.75 4.36 2.00
N VAL A 63 -4.15 5.63 1.94
CA VAL A 63 -4.60 6.39 3.11
C VAL A 63 -6.12 6.43 3.11
N ASN A 64 -6.74 5.79 4.10
CA ASN A 64 -8.17 5.91 4.33
C ASN A 64 -8.45 7.06 5.30
N THR A 65 -9.10 8.13 4.82
CA THR A 65 -9.35 9.36 5.59
C THR A 65 -10.72 9.38 6.28
N HIS A 66 -11.57 8.37 6.06
CA HIS A 66 -12.90 8.32 6.65
C HIS A 66 -13.41 6.88 6.81
N HIS A 67 -13.80 6.50 8.02
CA HIS A 67 -14.37 5.18 8.29
C HIS A 67 -15.24 5.19 9.54
N HIS A 68 -16.32 4.40 9.54
CA HIS A 68 -17.09 4.06 10.73
C HIS A 68 -16.78 2.61 11.13
N LEU A 69 -15.71 2.40 11.91
CA LEU A 69 -15.16 1.06 12.14
C LEU A 69 -16.17 0.08 12.77
N TYR A 70 -16.99 0.55 13.71
CA TYR A 70 -17.98 -0.29 14.39
C TYR A 70 -19.09 -0.81 13.46
N GLN A 71 -19.38 -0.10 12.37
CA GLN A 71 -20.40 -0.50 11.39
C GLN A 71 -19.98 -1.71 10.55
N THR A 72 -18.75 -2.20 10.70
CA THR A 72 -18.34 -3.49 10.13
C THR A 72 -19.16 -4.66 10.65
N LEU A 73 -19.70 -4.57 11.87
CA LEU A 73 -20.53 -5.59 12.50
C LEU A 73 -21.95 -5.67 11.93
N THR A 74 -22.40 -4.65 11.20
CA THR A 74 -23.78 -4.51 10.71
C THR A 74 -23.84 -4.43 9.19
N ARG A 75 -22.85 -5.00 8.50
CA ARG A 75 -22.84 -5.08 7.04
C ARG A 75 -23.99 -5.97 6.56
N CYS A 76 -24.68 -5.51 5.51
CA CYS A 76 -25.74 -6.26 4.81
C CYS A 76 -26.98 -6.60 5.66
N LEU A 77 -27.27 -5.87 6.75
CA LEU A 77 -28.54 -6.04 7.47
C LEU A 77 -29.74 -5.81 6.54
N PRO A 78 -30.69 -6.75 6.42
CA PRO A 78 -31.82 -6.61 5.48
C PRO A 78 -32.60 -5.31 5.62
N ALA A 79 -32.81 -4.85 6.86
CA ALA A 79 -33.52 -3.61 7.17
C ALA A 79 -32.83 -2.34 6.64
N THR A 80 -31.51 -2.38 6.41
CA THR A 80 -30.72 -1.21 6.02
C THR A 80 -30.37 -1.18 4.54
N GLN A 81 -30.65 -2.26 3.79
CA GLN A 81 -30.20 -2.38 2.38
C GLN A 81 -30.89 -1.37 1.44
N ASN A 82 -32.17 -1.07 1.70
CA ASN A 82 -32.99 -0.20 0.87
C ASN A 82 -33.58 0.99 1.66
N ALA A 83 -33.06 1.25 2.86
CA ALA A 83 -33.55 2.34 3.73
C ALA A 83 -33.00 3.69 3.26
N PRO A 84 -33.81 4.77 3.24
CA PRO A 84 -33.29 6.12 3.07
C PRO A 84 -32.43 6.50 4.28
N LEU A 85 -31.56 7.51 4.11
CA LEU A 85 -30.55 7.89 5.11
C LEU A 85 -31.10 8.04 6.53
N PHE A 86 -32.23 8.72 6.71
CA PHE A 86 -32.78 8.97 8.05
C PHE A 86 -33.41 7.75 8.71
N ASP A 87 -33.81 6.75 7.95
CA ASP A 87 -34.27 5.48 8.49
C ASP A 87 -33.07 4.57 8.79
N TRP A 88 -32.06 4.57 7.92
CA TRP A 88 -30.78 3.92 8.16
C TRP A 88 -30.12 4.41 9.47
N LEU A 89 -30.13 5.73 9.73
CA LEU A 89 -29.53 6.33 10.93
C LEU A 89 -30.17 5.90 12.26
N LYS A 90 -31.41 5.41 12.23
CA LYS A 90 -32.15 4.95 13.43
C LYS A 90 -31.99 3.46 13.69
N THR A 91 -31.38 2.73 12.76
CA THR A 91 -31.25 1.27 12.82
C THR A 91 -29.97 0.85 13.55
#